data_AF-A0A2M9IU32-F1
#
_entry.id   AF-A0A2M9IU32-F1
#
_cell.length_a   1.000
_cell.length_b   1.000
_cell.length_c   1.000
_cell.angle_alpha   90.00
_cell.angle_beta   90.00
_cell.angle_gamma   90.00
#
_symmetry.space_group_name_H-M   'P 1'
#
loop_
_entity.id
_entity.type
_entity.pdbx_description
1 polymer ?
#
loop_
_entity_poly.entity_id
_entity_poly.type
_entity_poly.pdbx_seq_one_letter_code
_entity_poly.pdbx_strand_id
1 'polypeptide(L)' 'MAERIVTCRYLKAFDTQCTAEAIDPDGEVLICVRHAAKVMRTVQAAEASLNRAFDRPSRHRSN' A
#
# COMPACT_ATOMS: atom_id res chain seq x y z
N MET A 1 -23.56 -18.85 9.46
CA MET A 1 -22.19 -19.30 9.15
C MET A 1 -21.26 -18.46 9.99
N ALA A 2 -20.34 -19.07 10.75
CA ALA A 2 -19.43 -18.32 11.62
C ALA A 2 -18.50 -17.46 10.77
N GLU A 3 -18.40 -16.18 11.13
CA GLU A 3 -17.49 -15.21 10.50
C GLU A 3 -16.06 -15.76 10.61
N ARG A 4 -15.40 -16.00 9.47
CA ARG A 4 -14.05 -16.56 9.46
C ARG A 4 -13.08 -15.44 9.81
N ILE A 5 -12.56 -15.46 11.03
CA ILE A 5 -11.45 -14.58 11.43
C ILE A 5 -10.22 -14.96 10.59
N VAL A 6 -9.85 -14.12 9.64
CA VAL A 6 -8.67 -14.31 8.78
C VAL A 6 -7.55 -13.37 9.24
N THR A 7 -6.36 -13.92 9.47
CA THR A 7 -5.20 -13.14 9.92
C THR A 7 -4.56 -12.39 8.76
N CYS A 8 -4.14 -11.14 9.02
CA CYS A 8 -3.41 -10.31 8.09
C CYS A 8 -2.14 -11.00 7.56
N ARG A 9 -1.94 -10.99 6.25
CA ARG A 9 -0.80 -11.62 5.57
C ARG A 9 0.40 -10.69 5.36
N TYR A 10 0.42 -9.52 6.00
CA TYR A 10 1.55 -8.61 5.91
C TYR A 10 2.77 -9.18 6.65
N LEU A 11 3.93 -9.19 5.99
CA LEU A 11 5.20 -9.66 6.54
C LEU A 11 5.98 -8.48 7.14
N LYS A 12 6.38 -8.62 8.41
CA LYS A 12 7.25 -7.69 9.12
C LYS A 12 8.72 -8.03 8.83
N ALA A 13 9.64 -7.37 9.54
CA ALA A 13 11.04 -7.75 9.52
C ALA A 13 11.21 -9.23 9.90
N PHE A 14 12.22 -9.87 9.30
CA PHE A 14 12.54 -11.29 9.49
C PHE A 14 11.39 -12.24 9.15
N ASP A 15 10.58 -11.88 8.15
CA ASP A 15 9.49 -12.72 7.63
C ASP A 15 8.39 -13.04 8.66
N THR A 16 8.32 -12.28 9.74
CA THR A 16 7.30 -12.51 10.78
C THR A 16 5.94 -11.97 10.36
N GLN A 17 4.92 -12.82 10.31
CA GLN A 17 3.57 -12.41 9.91
C GLN A 17 2.92 -11.49 10.95
N CYS A 18 2.12 -10.53 10.47
CA CYS A 18 1.20 -9.76 11.31
C CYS A 18 0.13 -10.67 11.93
N THR A 19 -0.25 -10.40 13.18
CA THR A 19 -1.25 -11.17 13.92
C THR A 19 -2.61 -10.49 14.01
N ALA A 20 -2.76 -9.30 13.43
CA ALA A 20 -4.03 -8.58 13.41
C ALA A 20 -5.00 -9.21 12.39
N GLU A 21 -6.29 -8.99 12.59
CA GLU A 21 -7.35 -9.45 11.69
C GLU A 21 -7.35 -8.67 10.36
N ALA A 22 -7.62 -9.37 9.26
CA ALA A 22 -7.82 -8.79 7.94
C ALA A 22 -9.17 -8.06 7.89
N ILE A 23 -9.23 -6.95 7.16
CA ILE A 23 -10.45 -6.13 7.10
C ILE A 23 -11.58 -6.85 6.33
N ASP A 24 -11.19 -7.59 5.30
CA ASP A 24 -12.08 -8.38 4.47
C ASP A 24 -11.50 -9.79 4.36
N PRO A 25 -12.09 -10.78 5.05
CA PRO A 25 -11.68 -12.18 4.99
C PRO A 25 -11.80 -12.83 3.62
N ASP A 26 -12.73 -12.34 2.78
CA ASP A 26 -13.05 -12.90 1.47
C ASP A 26 -12.50 -12.04 0.32
N GLY A 27 -11.86 -10.92 0.64
CA GLY A 27 -11.25 -10.00 -0.32
C GLY A 27 -9.95 -10.54 -0.93
N GLU A 28 -9.58 -9.98 -2.08
CA GLU A 28 -8.32 -10.33 -2.76
C GLU A 28 -7.09 -9.96 -1.91
N VAL A 29 -7.21 -8.92 -1.09
CA VAL A 29 -6.12 -8.39 -0.29
C VAL A 29 -6.36 -8.64 1.20
N LEU A 30 -5.73 -9.68 1.72
CA LEU A 30 -5.87 -10.12 3.11
C LEU A 30 -4.92 -9.35 4.05
N ILE A 31 -5.18 -8.05 4.24
CA ILE A 31 -4.40 -7.19 5.15
C ILE A 31 -5.27 -6.49 6.19
N CYS A 32 -4.68 -6.14 7.34
CA CYS A 32 -5.37 -5.37 8.38
C CYS A 32 -5.40 -3.87 8.05
N VAL A 33 -6.27 -3.14 8.74
CA VAL A 33 -6.45 -1.67 8.58
C VAL A 33 -5.16 -0.88 8.70
N ARG A 34 -4.26 -1.28 9.61
CA ARG A 34 -2.96 -0.60 9.80
C ARG A 34 -2.05 -0.74 8.58
N HIS A 35 -2.01 -1.93 7.98
CA HIS A 35 -1.18 -2.20 6.82
C HIS A 35 -1.81 -1.65 5.54
N ALA A 36 -3.14 -1.67 5.41
CA ALA A 36 -3.84 -0.98 4.34
C ALA A 36 -3.51 0.52 4.31
N ALA A 37 -3.61 1.20 5.45
CA ALA A 37 -3.26 2.62 5.56
C ALA A 37 -1.79 2.90 5.20
N LYS A 38 -0.87 1.98 5.54
CA LYS A 38 0.54 2.09 5.15
C LYS A 38 0.71 2.00 3.64
N VAL A 39 0.08 1.00 2.99
CA VAL A 39 0.11 0.83 1.54
C VAL A 39 -0.44 2.07 0.83
N MET A 40 -1.61 2.57 1.26
CA MET A 40 -2.22 3.76 0.66
C MET A 40 -1.30 4.99 0.74
N ARG A 41 -0.63 5.22 1.88
CA ARG A 41 0.36 6.31 2.01
C ARG A 41 1.54 6.15 1.05
N THR A 42 2.04 4.93 0.88
CA THR A 42 3.13 4.65 -0.06
C THR A 42 2.71 4.90 -1.50
N VAL A 43 1.50 4.47 -1.88
CA VAL A 43 0.94 4.71 -3.23
C VAL A 43 0.77 6.21 -3.48
N GLN A 44 0.16 6.95 -2.54
CA GLN A 44 -0.01 8.41 -2.67
C GLN A 44 1.33 9.13 -2.80
N ALA A 45 2.35 8.72 -2.05
CA ALA A 45 3.69 9.29 -2.16
C ALA A 45 4.34 9.01 -3.53
N ALA A 46 4.14 7.80 -4.07
CA ALA A 46 4.63 7.43 -5.40
C ALA A 46 3.89 8.17 -6.52
N GLU A 47 2.57 8.31 -6.42
CA GLU A 47 1.77 9.10 -7.34
C GLU A 47 2.20 10.57 -7.36
N ALA A 48 2.40 11.16 -6.18
CA ALA A 48 2.86 12.54 -6.06
C ALA A 48 4.27 12.75 -6.65
N SER A 49 5.16 11.76 -6.54
CA SER A 49 6.51 11.86 -7.12
C SER A 49 6.48 11.72 -8.65
N LEU A 50 5.63 10.84 -9.18
CA LEU A 50 5.41 10.72 -10.62
C LEU A 50 4.88 12.02 -11.21
N ASN A 51 3.84 12.62 -10.62
CA ASN A 51 3.28 13.87 -11.13
C ASN A 51 4.34 14.99 -11.17
N ARG A 52 5.18 15.12 -10.13
CA ARG A 52 6.30 16.09 -10.14
C ARG A 52 7.36 15.81 -11.20
N ALA A 53 7.57 14.54 -11.55
CA ALA A 53 8.52 14.15 -12.60
C ALA A 53 7.97 14.48 -14.00
N PHE A 54 6.67 14.28 -14.23
CA PHE A 54 5.99 14.60 -15.49
C PHE A 54 5.74 16.10 -15.66
N ASP A 55 5.46 16.84 -14.58
CA ASP A 55 5.22 18.30 -14.61
C ASP A 55 6.50 19.12 -14.82
N ARG A 56 7.69 18.52 -14.93
CA ARG A 56 8.93 19.26 -15.18
C ARG A 56 8.93 19.74 -16.64
N PRO A 57 8.72 21.04 -16.93
CA PRO A 57 8.72 21.51 -18.30
C PRO A 57 10.10 21.22 -18.90
N SER A 58 10.10 20.63 -20.09
CA SER A 58 11.28 20.43 -20.91
C SER A 58 11.98 21.78 -21.01
N ARG A 59 13.13 21.93 -20.34
CA ARG A 59 14.03 23.07 -20.55
C ARG A 59 14.53 22.95 -21.98
N HIS A 60 13.75 23.46 -22.93
CA HIS A 60 14.19 23.72 -24.28
C HIS A 60 15.34 24.69 -24.16
N ARG A 61 16.53 24.14 -24.39
CA ARG A 61 17.80 24.85 -24.46
C ARG A 61 17.75 25.67 -25.74
N SER A 62 17.28 26.91 -25.64
CA SER A 62 17.45 27.89 -26.71
C SER A 62 18.94 28.17 -26.83
N ASN A 63 19.48 27.86 -28.00
CA ASN A 63 20.85 28.10 -28.42
C ASN A 63 21.10 29.60 -28.64
#